data_AF-A0AA96YYU5-F1
#
_entry.id   AF-A0AA96YYU5-F1
#
_cell.length_a   1.000
_cell.length_b   1.000
_cell.length_c   1.000
_cell.angle_alpha   90.00
_cell.angle_beta   90.00
_cell.angle_gamma   90.00
#
_symmetry.space_group_name_H-M   'P 1'
#
loop_
_entity.id
_entity.type
_entity.pdbx_description
1 polymer ?
#
loop_
_entity_poly.entity_id
_entity_poly.type
_entity_poly.pdbx_seq_one_letter_code
_entity_poly.pdbx_strand_id
1 'polypeptide(L)'
;MDNLLESNDIYKNYSTNEESNTYNNALGTYNTEDFTIRLAYFIHDKLENLETGNLSFSNIDVDTLRAYSTYFHETIHWRQHIGSTSGFILSLIMPFQYTAIEQSLKIVLKEIGPIKSLKQYYYNNVKTNTPTDELFINLNNVFNNFYDMLHYKNLVINPKIITQEMHEEFYLSYGHATAYTYINLLDQLSYFFDDKDKFKINNKIESLKKLISSQQGSPYVEFNAFKENNKVIPPLGVKQIYEGQARFLQLQLLYFSNKNLFNIEYFKDKDLLSGIYGDAFELYLKIIEHDFPEDFGDSIIAIFLIVCDLAINPSTAFPLEIEHDDSFFFDAIPGIRFYDLCNEVKNLINSNENISIKDYSKDEYDRITSLLCENLCYPKPNFFLNKIINWKNENKKISEIIDEEIDYSFKDEFYQVRFLFSKFITFSQDKLNSPEFFCWTGACSAGKNVNDEYRKLTEKYKAPFINQKDLDVYAASIDNINENNLEKMKDSFTLMNIISNLTRQWINNDGDFKIDFIKEINGKYSYDELYQSYSLIFKNHFGVDFEQFKSPNE
;
A
#
# COMPACT_ATOMS: atom_id res chain seq x y z
N MET A 1 -11.84 -30.03 -5.37
CA MET A 1 -10.56 -30.39 -4.73
C MET A 1 -9.37 -30.04 -5.63
N ASP A 2 -9.49 -30.13 -6.96
CA ASP A 2 -8.50 -29.51 -7.88
C ASP A 2 -8.52 -27.97 -7.94
N ASN A 3 -9.51 -27.33 -7.29
CA ASN A 3 -9.87 -25.92 -7.48
C ASN A 3 -9.25 -24.96 -6.44
N LEU A 4 -8.44 -25.44 -5.49
CA LEU A 4 -7.86 -24.60 -4.43
C LEU A 4 -6.73 -23.67 -4.91
N LEU A 5 -6.24 -23.86 -6.14
CA LEU A 5 -5.32 -22.95 -6.83
C LEU A 5 -5.88 -22.51 -8.19
N GLU A 6 -7.19 -22.59 -8.42
CA GLU A 6 -7.78 -21.93 -9.59
C GLU A 6 -8.26 -20.55 -9.13
N SER A 7 -7.33 -19.63 -8.88
CA SER A 7 -7.70 -18.24 -9.06
C SER A 7 -7.76 -18.03 -10.57
N ASN A 8 -8.96 -17.90 -11.14
CA ASN A 8 -9.33 -16.75 -12.00
C ASN A 8 -10.45 -16.98 -13.05
N ASP A 9 -11.15 -18.13 -13.10
CA ASP A 9 -12.27 -18.26 -14.07
C ASP A 9 -13.59 -18.88 -13.55
N ILE A 10 -13.86 -18.82 -12.24
CA ILE A 10 -15.11 -19.37 -11.67
C ILE A 10 -16.04 -18.26 -11.17
N TYR A 11 -16.65 -17.56 -12.13
CA TYR A 11 -18.10 -17.42 -12.09
C TYR A 11 -18.70 -18.75 -12.55
N LYS A 12 -19.06 -19.65 -11.62
CA LYS A 12 -20.43 -20.24 -11.57
C LYS A 12 -20.62 -21.45 -10.68
N ASN A 13 -19.62 -22.21 -10.27
CA ASN A 13 -19.92 -23.45 -9.54
C ASN A 13 -18.87 -23.68 -8.45
N TYR A 14 -19.24 -23.35 -7.20
CA TYR A 14 -18.95 -24.06 -5.93
C TYR A 14 -19.11 -23.11 -4.72
N SER A 15 -20.35 -22.75 -4.35
CA SER A 15 -20.95 -23.02 -3.03
C SER A 15 -22.36 -22.40 -3.00
N THR A 16 -23.34 -23.16 -2.55
CA THR A 16 -24.78 -22.82 -2.57
C THR A 16 -25.24 -22.07 -1.32
N ASN A 17 -24.39 -21.22 -0.73
CA ASN A 17 -24.75 -20.43 0.45
C ASN A 17 -24.74 -18.94 0.12
N GLU A 18 -25.74 -18.21 0.62
CA GLU A 18 -25.87 -16.75 0.52
C GLU A 18 -24.58 -16.00 0.94
N GLU A 19 -23.73 -16.62 1.77
CA GLU A 19 -22.43 -16.11 2.23
C GLU A 19 -21.37 -15.94 1.11
N SER A 20 -21.43 -16.74 0.03
CA SER A 20 -20.53 -16.60 -1.13
C SER A 20 -20.80 -15.33 -1.94
N ASN A 21 -22.03 -14.82 -1.88
CA ASN A 21 -22.39 -13.55 -2.53
C ASN A 21 -21.87 -12.34 -1.74
N THR A 22 -21.58 -12.51 -0.44
CA THR A 22 -21.11 -11.41 0.43
C THR A 22 -19.66 -11.02 0.13
N TYR A 23 -18.82 -11.99 -0.26
CA TYR A 23 -17.40 -11.82 -0.61
C TYR A 23 -17.08 -12.31 -2.02
N ASN A 24 -17.72 -11.72 -3.05
CA ASN A 24 -17.31 -11.74 -4.47
C ASN A 24 -16.41 -12.93 -4.92
N ASN A 25 -16.86 -14.19 -4.80
CA ASN A 25 -16.20 -15.39 -5.36
C ASN A 25 -14.66 -15.53 -5.16
N ALA A 26 -14.01 -14.78 -4.26
CA ALA A 26 -12.56 -14.72 -4.11
C ALA A 26 -12.10 -15.62 -2.95
N LEU A 27 -10.98 -16.33 -3.13
CA LEU A 27 -10.44 -17.21 -2.07
C LEU A 27 -9.78 -16.41 -0.94
N GLY A 28 -9.20 -15.27 -1.29
CA GLY A 28 -8.53 -14.33 -0.40
C GLY A 28 -8.61 -12.91 -0.97
N THR A 29 -8.66 -11.91 -0.10
CA THR A 29 -8.45 -10.50 -0.45
C THR A 29 -7.81 -9.76 0.72
N TYR A 30 -6.90 -8.86 0.41
CA TYR A 30 -6.39 -7.85 1.33
C TYR A 30 -6.96 -6.47 0.99
N ASN A 31 -7.46 -5.74 1.99
CA ASN A 31 -7.92 -4.37 1.82
C ASN A 31 -6.92 -3.38 2.44
N THR A 32 -6.50 -2.41 1.64
CA THR A 32 -5.48 -1.42 1.99
C THR A 32 -6.00 -0.28 2.87
N GLU A 33 -7.33 -0.13 3.01
CA GLU A 33 -7.95 0.92 3.84
C GLU A 33 -8.14 0.44 5.28
N ASP A 34 -8.54 -0.84 5.46
CA ASP A 34 -8.77 -1.44 6.78
C ASP A 34 -7.70 -2.45 7.22
N PHE A 35 -6.69 -2.68 6.37
CA PHE A 35 -5.56 -3.60 6.62
C PHE A 35 -5.98 -5.04 6.95
N THR A 36 -7.17 -5.46 6.51
CA THR A 36 -7.76 -6.76 6.83
C THR A 36 -7.55 -7.76 5.70
N ILE A 37 -7.05 -8.94 6.08
CA ILE A 37 -7.09 -10.13 5.24
C ILE A 37 -8.47 -10.80 5.38
N ARG A 38 -9.12 -11.05 4.25
CA ARG A 38 -10.38 -11.80 4.19
C ARG A 38 -10.15 -13.07 3.40
N LEU A 39 -10.43 -14.21 4.00
CA LEU A 39 -10.30 -15.53 3.39
C LEU A 39 -11.68 -16.20 3.31
N ALA A 40 -11.86 -17.03 2.29
CA ALA A 40 -13.03 -17.87 2.16
C ALA A 40 -13.10 -18.92 3.29
N TYR A 41 -14.31 -19.33 3.67
CA TYR A 41 -14.56 -20.29 4.76
C TYR A 41 -13.68 -21.55 4.68
N PHE A 42 -13.54 -22.15 3.50
CA PHE A 42 -12.78 -23.39 3.34
C PHE A 42 -11.27 -23.19 3.55
N ILE A 43 -10.74 -21.97 3.34
CA ILE A 43 -9.33 -21.67 3.63
C ILE A 43 -9.14 -21.73 5.14
N HIS A 44 -10.01 -21.06 5.91
CA HIS A 44 -10.00 -21.13 7.37
C HIS A 44 -10.06 -22.57 7.87
N ASP A 45 -10.95 -23.39 7.29
CA ASP A 45 -11.08 -24.81 7.65
C ASP A 45 -9.79 -25.61 7.45
N LYS A 46 -9.01 -25.29 6.42
CA LYS A 46 -7.71 -25.92 6.17
C LYS A 46 -6.63 -25.38 7.10
N LEU A 47 -6.63 -24.07 7.36
CA LEU A 47 -5.62 -23.43 8.21
C LEU A 47 -5.74 -23.78 9.69
N GLU A 48 -6.95 -24.05 10.21
CA GLU A 48 -7.15 -24.50 11.61
C GLU A 48 -6.40 -25.79 11.95
N ASN A 49 -6.12 -26.62 10.95
CA ASN A 49 -5.39 -27.88 11.13
C ASN A 49 -3.86 -27.68 11.14
N LEU A 50 -3.36 -26.46 10.94
CA LEU A 50 -1.95 -26.12 11.04
C LEU A 50 -1.62 -25.71 12.48
N GLU A 51 -0.78 -26.50 13.17
CA GLU A 51 -0.21 -26.07 14.44
C GLU A 51 0.66 -24.82 14.24
N THR A 52 0.30 -23.72 14.90
CA THR A 52 1.04 -22.45 14.87
C THR A 52 2.50 -22.66 15.26
N GLY A 53 3.42 -22.25 14.38
CA GLY A 53 4.86 -22.17 14.68
C GLY A 53 5.74 -23.33 14.19
N ASN A 54 5.18 -24.45 13.69
CA ASN A 54 5.96 -25.59 13.20
C ASN A 54 5.56 -26.05 11.79
N LEU A 55 5.63 -25.15 10.81
CA LEU A 55 5.42 -25.50 9.41
C LEU A 55 6.64 -26.23 8.85
N SER A 56 6.64 -27.56 8.96
CA SER A 56 7.43 -28.41 8.05
C SER A 56 6.59 -28.69 6.81
N PHE A 57 6.75 -27.88 5.77
CA PHE A 57 5.97 -28.01 4.52
C PHE A 57 6.13 -29.37 3.82
N SER A 58 7.10 -30.19 4.23
CA SER A 58 7.26 -31.59 3.78
C SER A 58 6.14 -32.54 4.27
N ASN A 59 5.43 -32.18 5.35
CA ASN A 59 4.46 -33.05 6.02
C ASN A 59 3.02 -32.51 5.95
N ILE A 60 2.81 -31.39 5.26
CA ILE A 60 1.50 -30.75 5.08
C ILE A 60 0.85 -31.36 3.83
N ASP A 61 -0.43 -31.71 3.91
CA ASP A 61 -1.15 -32.20 2.74
C ASP A 61 -1.30 -31.10 1.66
N VAL A 62 -1.50 -31.53 0.42
CA VAL A 62 -1.54 -30.63 -0.73
C VAL A 62 -2.62 -29.56 -0.59
N ASP A 63 -3.80 -29.87 -0.06
CA ASP A 63 -4.90 -28.91 0.06
C ASP A 63 -4.58 -27.83 1.11
N THR A 64 -4.00 -28.25 2.24
CA THR A 64 -3.58 -27.33 3.29
C THR A 64 -2.43 -26.43 2.85
N LEU A 65 -1.47 -26.96 2.08
CA LEU A 65 -0.39 -26.17 1.49
C LEU A 65 -0.93 -25.10 0.51
N ARG A 66 -1.92 -25.47 -0.32
CA ARG A 66 -2.61 -24.54 -1.24
C ARG A 66 -3.35 -23.44 -0.47
N ALA A 67 -4.08 -23.81 0.58
CA ALA A 67 -4.77 -22.86 1.44
C ALA A 67 -3.79 -21.88 2.13
N TYR A 68 -2.69 -22.40 2.68
CA TYR A 68 -1.63 -21.59 3.26
C TYR A 68 -0.99 -20.64 2.25
N SER A 69 -0.77 -21.09 1.01
CA SER A 69 -0.24 -20.22 -0.05
C SER A 69 -1.15 -19.02 -0.35
N THR A 70 -2.48 -19.19 -0.24
CA THR A 70 -3.45 -18.10 -0.42
C THR A 70 -3.34 -17.10 0.72
N TYR A 71 -3.33 -17.57 1.97
CA TYR A 71 -3.08 -16.69 3.12
C TYR A 71 -1.73 -15.97 3.04
N PHE A 72 -0.71 -16.66 2.54
CA PHE A 72 0.62 -16.10 2.32
C PHE A 72 0.61 -14.97 1.27
N HIS A 73 -0.10 -15.16 0.15
CA HIS A 73 -0.31 -14.12 -0.87
C HIS A 73 -0.91 -12.84 -0.24
N GLU A 74 -2.00 -12.98 0.50
CA GLU A 74 -2.65 -11.83 1.15
C GLU A 74 -1.75 -11.18 2.22
N THR A 75 -0.95 -11.99 2.92
CA THR A 75 0.03 -11.50 3.91
C THR A 75 1.17 -10.72 3.24
N ILE A 76 1.56 -11.06 2.02
CA ILE A 76 2.56 -10.29 1.27
C ILE A 76 2.03 -8.89 0.96
N HIS A 77 0.74 -8.73 0.64
CA HIS A 77 0.17 -7.38 0.44
C HIS A 77 0.26 -6.51 1.70
N TRP A 78 -0.03 -7.08 2.87
CA TRP A 78 0.23 -6.39 4.13
C TRP A 78 1.70 -5.98 4.26
N ARG A 79 2.64 -6.89 4.01
CA ARG A 79 4.09 -6.61 4.08
C ARG A 79 4.52 -5.54 3.07
N GLN A 80 3.96 -5.51 1.87
CA GLN A 80 4.21 -4.44 0.89
C GLN A 80 3.75 -3.09 1.46
N HIS A 81 2.59 -3.04 2.10
CA HIS A 81 1.99 -1.82 2.65
C HIS A 81 2.69 -1.25 3.89
N ILE A 82 3.26 -2.09 4.75
CA ILE A 82 4.05 -1.60 5.90
C ILE A 82 5.54 -1.54 5.65
N GLY A 83 6.06 -2.29 4.68
CA GLY A 83 7.49 -2.54 4.54
C GLY A 83 8.14 -1.87 3.34
N SER A 84 7.35 -1.37 2.39
CA SER A 84 7.86 -0.62 1.24
C SER A 84 7.58 0.88 1.38
N THR A 85 8.42 1.72 0.80
CA THR A 85 8.18 3.17 0.82
C THR A 85 6.86 3.54 0.16
N SER A 86 6.57 3.00 -1.03
CA SER A 86 5.31 3.29 -1.73
C SER A 86 4.10 2.81 -0.92
N GLY A 87 4.20 1.61 -0.33
CA GLY A 87 3.14 1.03 0.47
C GLY A 87 2.90 1.82 1.76
N PHE A 88 3.96 2.27 2.43
CA PHE A 88 3.85 3.08 3.64
C PHE A 88 3.18 4.43 3.35
N ILE A 89 3.58 5.09 2.26
CA ILE A 89 2.92 6.33 1.81
C ILE A 89 1.45 6.07 1.54
N LEU A 90 1.11 5.02 0.77
CA LEU A 90 -0.29 4.66 0.46
C LEU A 90 -1.11 4.36 1.73
N SER A 91 -0.52 3.67 2.70
CA SER A 91 -1.15 3.35 3.98
C SER A 91 -1.43 4.59 4.83
N LEU A 92 -0.64 5.66 4.65
CA LEU A 92 -0.81 6.93 5.35
C LEU A 92 -1.74 7.92 4.64
N ILE A 93 -2.05 7.72 3.35
CA ILE A 93 -2.91 8.65 2.60
C ILE A 93 -4.25 8.85 3.31
N MET A 94 -4.92 7.78 3.75
CA MET A 94 -6.23 7.94 4.37
C MET A 94 -6.19 8.71 5.71
N PRO A 95 -5.35 8.33 6.70
CA PRO A 95 -5.25 9.12 7.93
C PRO A 95 -4.76 10.54 7.68
N PHE A 96 -3.82 10.76 6.75
CA PHE A 96 -3.29 12.10 6.46
C PHE A 96 -4.22 12.98 5.65
N GLN A 97 -5.03 12.39 4.76
CA GLN A 97 -6.05 13.12 4.03
C GLN A 97 -7.05 13.76 4.99
N TYR A 98 -7.45 13.02 6.01
CA TYR A 98 -8.32 13.53 7.06
C TYR A 98 -7.62 14.63 7.91
N THR A 99 -6.41 14.40 8.42
CA THR A 99 -5.72 15.40 9.28
C THR A 99 -5.37 16.68 8.52
N ALA A 100 -5.01 16.58 7.23
CA ALA A 100 -4.67 17.74 6.39
C ALA A 100 -5.86 18.68 6.13
N ILE A 101 -7.10 18.19 6.21
CA ILE A 101 -8.31 18.96 5.88
C ILE A 101 -9.18 19.29 7.10
N GLU A 102 -8.98 18.62 8.24
CA GLU A 102 -9.85 18.72 9.42
C GLU A 102 -10.09 20.17 9.88
N GLN A 103 -9.02 20.96 10.03
CA GLN A 103 -9.14 22.35 10.47
C GLN A 103 -9.92 23.21 9.45
N SER A 104 -9.66 23.00 8.16
CA SER A 104 -10.36 23.73 7.09
C SER A 104 -11.84 23.35 7.05
N LEU A 105 -12.18 22.06 7.23
CA LEU A 105 -13.56 21.59 7.33
C LEU A 105 -14.29 22.20 8.53
N LYS A 106 -13.64 22.33 9.69
CA LYS A 106 -14.23 22.97 10.88
C LYS A 106 -14.53 24.46 10.64
N ILE A 107 -13.67 25.16 9.89
CA ILE A 107 -13.92 26.56 9.49
C ILE A 107 -15.08 26.63 8.50
N VAL A 108 -15.06 25.81 7.45
CA VAL A 108 -16.16 25.74 6.45
C VAL A 108 -17.50 25.48 7.14
N LEU A 109 -17.56 24.48 8.04
CA LEU A 109 -18.76 24.13 8.79
C LEU A 109 -19.29 25.30 9.63
N LYS A 110 -18.41 26.11 10.21
CA LYS A 110 -18.79 27.29 10.99
C LYS A 110 -19.37 28.41 10.11
N GLU A 111 -18.83 28.59 8.92
CA GLU A 111 -19.20 29.68 8.01
C GLU A 111 -20.52 29.42 7.26
N ILE A 112 -20.72 28.20 6.74
CA ILE A 112 -21.89 27.87 5.89
C ILE A 112 -22.87 26.91 6.56
N GLY A 113 -22.52 26.38 7.73
CA GLY A 113 -23.26 25.31 8.38
C GLY A 113 -23.04 23.94 7.74
N PRO A 114 -23.79 22.92 8.18
CA PRO A 114 -23.69 21.55 7.67
C PRO A 114 -24.33 21.44 6.27
N ILE A 115 -23.53 21.61 5.22
CA ILE A 115 -23.96 21.47 3.81
C ILE A 115 -23.24 20.27 3.18
N LYS A 116 -23.98 19.44 2.43
CA LYS A 116 -23.44 18.28 1.69
C LYS A 116 -24.05 18.18 0.28
N SER A 117 -23.27 18.06 -0.80
CA SER A 117 -21.80 17.97 -0.84
C SER A 117 -21.12 19.34 -0.82
N LEU A 118 -19.92 19.42 -0.25
CA LEU A 118 -19.10 20.63 -0.35
C LEU A 118 -18.71 20.92 -1.80
N LYS A 119 -18.47 19.88 -2.61
CA LYS A 119 -18.17 20.00 -4.04
C LYS A 119 -19.27 20.77 -4.78
N GLN A 120 -20.53 20.37 -4.62
CA GLN A 120 -21.64 21.04 -5.28
C GLN A 120 -21.83 22.47 -4.75
N TYR A 121 -21.65 22.68 -3.44
CA TYR A 121 -21.66 24.03 -2.86
C TYR A 121 -20.59 24.93 -3.50
N TYR A 122 -19.36 24.41 -3.67
CA TYR A 122 -18.26 25.14 -4.27
C TYR A 122 -18.59 25.56 -5.70
N TYR A 123 -19.08 24.64 -6.53
CA TYR A 123 -19.47 24.95 -7.91
C TYR A 123 -20.57 26.00 -8.02
N ASN A 124 -21.57 25.92 -7.14
CA ASN A 124 -22.69 26.85 -7.15
C ASN A 124 -22.29 28.28 -6.78
N ASN A 125 -21.19 28.47 -6.04
CA ASN A 125 -20.88 29.74 -5.37
C ASN A 125 -19.51 30.33 -5.70
N VAL A 126 -18.56 29.55 -6.24
CA VAL A 126 -17.22 30.04 -6.60
C VAL A 126 -17.30 31.03 -7.76
N LYS A 127 -16.65 32.19 -7.62
CA LYS A 127 -16.64 33.25 -8.64
C LYS A 127 -15.30 33.39 -9.37
N THR A 128 -14.24 32.89 -8.77
CA THR A 128 -12.85 33.01 -9.26
C THR A 128 -12.03 31.81 -8.76
N ASN A 129 -11.01 31.43 -9.52
CA ASN A 129 -10.09 30.36 -9.14
C ASN A 129 -9.07 30.78 -8.07
N THR A 130 -8.98 32.08 -7.75
CA THR A 130 -8.11 32.63 -6.70
C THR A 130 -8.93 33.45 -5.70
N PRO A 131 -9.79 32.80 -4.92
CA PRO A 131 -10.60 33.48 -3.92
C PRO A 131 -9.73 34.11 -2.83
N THR A 132 -10.17 35.25 -2.31
CA THR A 132 -9.50 35.96 -1.20
C THR A 132 -10.33 35.95 0.08
N ASP A 133 -11.59 35.51 0.03
CA ASP A 133 -12.43 35.34 1.21
C ASP A 133 -12.08 34.03 1.93
N GLU A 134 -12.23 34.06 3.25
CA GLU A 134 -11.80 32.98 4.14
C GLU A 134 -12.49 31.64 3.85
N LEU A 135 -13.78 31.68 3.49
CA LEU A 135 -14.56 30.49 3.16
C LEU A 135 -13.97 29.76 1.96
N PHE A 136 -13.81 30.45 0.82
CA PHE A 136 -13.33 29.82 -0.40
C PHE A 136 -11.83 29.48 -0.34
N ILE A 137 -11.02 30.19 0.48
CA ILE A 137 -9.65 29.77 0.78
C ILE A 137 -9.66 28.40 1.50
N ASN A 138 -10.51 28.22 2.51
CA ASN A 138 -10.59 26.96 3.23
C ASN A 138 -11.20 25.83 2.38
N LEU A 139 -12.20 26.13 1.54
CA LEU A 139 -12.70 25.16 0.56
C LEU A 139 -11.61 24.72 -0.42
N ASN A 140 -10.80 25.66 -0.93
CA ASN A 140 -9.66 25.32 -1.78
C ASN A 140 -8.64 24.45 -1.06
N ASN A 141 -8.34 24.72 0.21
CA ASN A 141 -7.46 23.88 1.01
C ASN A 141 -8.03 22.46 1.18
N VAL A 142 -9.34 22.33 1.40
CA VAL A 142 -10.02 21.02 1.46
C VAL A 142 -9.87 20.30 0.13
N PHE A 143 -10.25 20.92 -0.99
CA PHE A 143 -10.25 20.24 -2.29
C PHE A 143 -8.84 19.93 -2.78
N ASN A 144 -7.90 20.86 -2.70
CA ASN A 144 -6.53 20.62 -3.17
C ASN A 144 -5.90 19.45 -2.41
N ASN A 145 -5.92 19.48 -1.07
CA ASN A 145 -5.34 18.38 -0.29
C ASN A 145 -6.09 17.06 -0.50
N PHE A 146 -7.43 17.10 -0.55
CA PHE A 146 -8.23 15.90 -0.78
C PHE A 146 -7.94 15.28 -2.16
N TYR A 147 -8.04 16.07 -3.23
CA TYR A 147 -7.90 15.58 -4.61
C TYR A 147 -6.44 15.30 -4.99
N ASP A 148 -5.45 16.08 -4.54
CA ASP A 148 -4.04 15.80 -4.84
C ASP A 148 -3.61 14.42 -4.32
N MET A 149 -3.98 14.09 -3.08
CA MET A 149 -3.70 12.77 -2.51
C MET A 149 -4.47 11.65 -3.21
N LEU A 150 -5.72 11.90 -3.62
CA LEU A 150 -6.53 10.95 -4.38
C LEU A 150 -5.94 10.70 -5.78
N HIS A 151 -5.55 11.76 -6.49
CA HIS A 151 -4.95 11.68 -7.81
C HIS A 151 -3.57 11.03 -7.77
N TYR A 152 -2.76 11.29 -6.74
CA TYR A 152 -1.51 10.56 -6.52
C TYR A 152 -1.77 9.06 -6.25
N LYS A 153 -2.74 8.73 -5.38
CA LYS A 153 -3.15 7.34 -5.15
C LYS A 153 -3.54 6.65 -6.47
N ASN A 154 -4.36 7.31 -7.29
CA ASN A 154 -4.80 6.78 -8.58
C ASN A 154 -3.62 6.63 -9.56
N LEU A 155 -2.72 7.62 -9.64
CA LEU A 155 -1.49 7.58 -10.44
C LEU A 155 -0.64 6.37 -10.11
N VAL A 156 -0.34 6.18 -8.82
CA VAL A 156 0.58 5.14 -8.39
C VAL A 156 -0.06 3.76 -8.49
N ILE A 157 -1.35 3.60 -8.13
CA ILE A 157 -2.05 2.32 -8.18
C ILE A 157 -2.37 1.90 -9.62
N ASN A 158 -3.01 2.75 -10.40
CA ASN A 158 -3.45 2.43 -11.75
C ASN A 158 -3.28 3.63 -12.71
N PRO A 159 -2.06 3.84 -13.26
CA PRO A 159 -1.76 4.97 -14.12
C PRO A 159 -2.66 5.11 -15.35
N LYS A 160 -3.28 4.01 -15.81
CA LYS A 160 -4.21 4.03 -16.96
C LYS A 160 -5.48 4.86 -16.68
N ILE A 161 -5.88 5.03 -15.42
CA ILE A 161 -6.99 5.93 -15.04
C ILE A 161 -6.68 7.37 -15.46
N ILE A 162 -5.40 7.77 -15.47
CA ILE A 162 -5.00 9.13 -15.86
C ILE A 162 -5.23 9.42 -17.36
N THR A 163 -5.12 8.40 -18.22
CA THR A 163 -5.38 8.55 -19.66
C THR A 163 -6.84 8.42 -20.01
N GLN A 164 -7.58 7.58 -19.30
CA GLN A 164 -8.92 7.15 -19.69
C GLN A 164 -10.02 7.95 -18.98
N GLU A 165 -9.76 8.41 -17.75
CA GLU A 165 -10.81 8.93 -16.85
C GLU A 165 -10.46 10.28 -16.22
N MET A 166 -9.17 10.64 -16.13
CA MET A 166 -8.75 11.95 -15.59
C MET A 166 -8.86 13.08 -16.61
N HIS A 167 -10.11 13.41 -16.93
CA HIS A 167 -10.57 14.77 -17.22
C HIS A 167 -11.22 15.37 -15.95
N GLU A 168 -10.78 14.93 -14.77
CA GLU A 168 -11.43 15.19 -13.50
C GLU A 168 -11.32 16.66 -13.06
N GLU A 169 -12.45 17.16 -12.58
CA GLU A 169 -12.59 18.32 -11.72
C GLU A 169 -11.50 18.33 -10.61
N PHE A 170 -10.80 19.44 -10.43
CA PHE A 170 -9.70 19.65 -9.46
C PHE A 170 -8.35 18.97 -9.75
N TYR A 171 -8.16 18.35 -10.92
CA TYR A 171 -6.84 17.86 -11.32
C TYR A 171 -6.01 18.93 -12.04
N LEU A 172 -4.80 19.23 -11.54
CA LEU A 172 -3.85 20.14 -12.21
C LEU A 172 -2.82 19.40 -13.07
N SER A 173 -2.10 18.45 -12.47
CA SER A 173 -1.10 17.62 -13.16
C SER A 173 -0.62 16.49 -12.24
N TYR A 174 0.03 15.47 -12.80
CA TYR A 174 0.59 14.38 -11.99
C TYR A 174 1.77 14.87 -11.14
N GLY A 175 2.51 15.88 -11.62
CA GLY A 175 3.58 16.54 -10.87
C GLY A 175 3.04 17.27 -9.64
N HIS A 176 1.92 17.99 -9.79
CA HIS A 176 1.25 18.68 -8.68
C HIS A 176 0.77 17.68 -7.61
N ALA A 177 -0.01 16.68 -8.02
CA ALA A 177 -0.53 15.66 -7.12
C ALA A 177 0.58 14.93 -6.35
N THR A 178 1.67 14.58 -7.05
CA THR A 178 2.82 13.90 -6.44
C THR A 178 3.55 14.81 -5.44
N ALA A 179 3.91 16.04 -5.85
CA ALA A 179 4.64 16.95 -4.98
C ALA A 179 3.84 17.32 -3.71
N TYR A 180 2.56 17.64 -3.85
CA TYR A 180 1.70 17.98 -2.72
C TYR A 180 1.40 16.80 -1.81
N THR A 181 1.32 15.57 -2.34
CA THR A 181 1.21 14.37 -1.49
C THR A 181 2.45 14.20 -0.63
N TYR A 182 3.66 14.36 -1.21
CA TYR A 182 4.90 14.30 -0.43
C TYR A 182 5.04 15.46 0.56
N ILE A 183 4.60 16.67 0.21
CA ILE A 183 4.58 17.81 1.14
C ILE A 183 3.68 17.50 2.35
N ASN A 184 2.45 17.03 2.12
CA ASN A 184 1.52 16.66 3.19
C ASN A 184 2.08 15.51 4.04
N LEU A 185 2.64 14.47 3.41
CA LEU A 185 3.29 13.36 4.12
C LEU A 185 4.39 13.85 5.06
N LEU A 186 5.31 14.68 4.55
CA LEU A 186 6.44 15.20 5.31
C LEU A 186 5.98 16.14 6.44
N ASP A 187 5.01 17.01 6.18
CA ASP A 187 4.47 17.93 7.18
C ASP A 187 3.87 17.17 8.37
N GLN A 188 3.03 16.17 8.09
CA GLN A 188 2.41 15.35 9.12
C GLN A 188 3.45 14.50 9.88
N LEU A 189 4.38 13.85 9.17
CA LEU A 189 5.43 13.06 9.82
C LEU A 189 6.37 13.94 10.66
N SER A 190 6.56 15.22 10.32
CA SER A 190 7.39 16.16 11.07
C SER A 190 7.01 16.27 12.54
N TYR A 191 5.77 15.94 12.90
CA TYR A 191 5.30 15.90 14.28
C TYR A 191 6.10 14.93 15.16
N PHE A 192 6.61 13.84 14.57
CA PHE A 192 7.35 12.79 15.27
C PHE A 192 8.86 13.04 15.31
N PHE A 193 9.37 14.08 14.67
CA PHE A 193 10.79 14.41 14.68
C PHE A 193 11.10 15.53 15.67
N ASP A 194 12.26 15.44 16.31
CA ASP A 194 12.77 16.48 17.22
C ASP A 194 13.22 17.71 16.41
N ASP A 195 13.29 18.89 17.05
CA ASP A 195 13.43 20.19 16.36
C ASP A 195 14.53 20.26 15.28
N LYS A 196 15.68 19.63 15.52
CA LYS A 196 16.80 19.61 14.56
C LYS A 196 16.44 18.86 13.27
N ASP A 197 15.79 17.70 13.39
CA ASP A 197 15.41 16.90 12.23
C ASP A 197 14.09 17.39 11.63
N LYS A 198 13.19 17.96 12.44
CA LYS A 198 12.04 18.71 11.95
C LYS A 198 12.47 19.86 11.04
N PHE A 199 13.55 20.57 11.36
CA PHE A 199 14.11 21.59 10.46
C PHE A 199 14.59 21.01 9.12
N LYS A 200 15.17 19.80 9.12
CA LYS A 200 15.55 19.11 7.87
C LYS A 200 14.31 18.74 7.05
N ILE A 201 13.25 18.25 7.70
CA ILE A 201 11.97 17.96 7.04
C ILE A 201 11.37 19.23 6.42
N ASN A 202 11.40 20.36 7.13
CA ASN A 202 10.96 21.64 6.59
C ASN A 202 11.78 22.05 5.35
N ASN A 203 13.10 21.83 5.35
CA ASN A 203 13.93 22.09 4.17
C ASN A 203 13.56 21.19 2.98
N LYS A 204 13.18 19.93 3.22
CA LYS A 204 12.65 19.04 2.17
C LYS A 204 11.34 19.56 1.59
N ILE A 205 10.42 20.00 2.45
CA ILE A 205 9.15 20.63 2.03
C ILE A 205 9.43 21.86 1.16
N GLU A 206 10.36 22.72 1.57
CA GLU A 206 10.74 23.88 0.77
C GLU A 206 11.42 23.49 -0.56
N SER A 207 12.15 22.37 -0.59
CA SER A 207 12.74 21.84 -1.82
C SER A 207 11.66 21.32 -2.79
N LEU A 208 10.63 20.63 -2.29
CA LEU A 208 9.46 20.24 -3.08
C LEU A 208 8.69 21.45 -3.62
N LYS A 209 8.53 22.51 -2.83
CA LYS A 209 7.90 23.76 -3.31
C LYS A 209 8.71 24.43 -4.42
N LYS A 210 10.04 24.43 -4.29
CA LYS A 210 10.94 24.94 -5.33
C LYS A 210 10.86 24.09 -6.60
N LEU A 211 10.80 22.76 -6.47
CA LEU A 211 10.62 21.82 -7.58
C LEU A 211 9.39 22.18 -8.43
N ILE A 212 8.26 22.49 -7.78
CA ILE A 212 7.04 22.92 -8.47
C ILE A 212 7.33 24.15 -9.34
N SER A 213 7.96 25.18 -8.77
CA SER A 213 8.27 26.41 -9.49
C SER A 213 9.34 26.23 -10.58
N SER A 214 10.35 25.38 -10.35
CA SER A 214 11.46 25.16 -11.29
C SER A 214 10.98 24.39 -12.51
N GLN A 215 10.19 23.33 -12.30
CA GLN A 215 9.65 22.51 -13.39
C GLN A 215 8.59 23.26 -14.20
N GLN A 216 7.74 24.09 -13.59
CA GLN A 216 6.81 24.94 -14.35
C GLN A 216 7.52 25.88 -15.34
N GLY A 217 8.73 26.35 -15.00
CA GLY A 217 9.57 27.21 -15.84
C GLY A 217 10.53 26.47 -16.78
N SER A 218 10.58 25.14 -16.76
CA SER A 218 11.60 24.35 -17.47
C SER A 218 11.42 24.40 -19.01
N PRO A 219 12.53 24.58 -19.78
CA PRO A 219 12.50 24.51 -21.24
C PRO A 219 12.37 23.07 -21.76
N TYR A 220 12.60 22.05 -20.94
CA TYR A 220 12.48 20.64 -21.31
C TYR A 220 11.02 20.19 -21.19
N VAL A 221 10.23 20.60 -22.18
CA VAL A 221 8.77 20.45 -22.18
C VAL A 221 8.34 18.99 -22.14
N GLU A 222 9.07 18.09 -22.80
CA GLU A 222 8.70 16.68 -23.01
C GLU A 222 8.61 15.84 -21.73
N PHE A 223 9.36 16.23 -20.68
CA PHE A 223 9.40 15.54 -19.38
C PHE A 223 8.77 16.35 -18.24
N ASN A 224 8.07 17.43 -18.59
CA ASN A 224 7.53 18.36 -17.60
C ASN A 224 6.27 17.80 -16.94
N ALA A 225 6.43 17.33 -15.70
CA ALA A 225 5.35 16.73 -14.92
C ALA A 225 4.18 17.65 -14.57
N PHE A 226 4.34 18.97 -14.79
CA PHE A 226 3.35 19.98 -14.47
C PHE A 226 2.55 20.47 -15.68
N LYS A 227 2.83 19.94 -16.89
CA LYS A 227 2.08 20.28 -18.10
C LYS A 227 1.04 19.23 -18.42
N GLU A 228 -0.22 19.65 -18.54
CA GLU A 228 -1.37 18.79 -18.80
C GLU A 228 -1.20 17.89 -20.04
N ASN A 229 -0.55 18.41 -21.09
CA ASN A 229 -0.35 17.71 -22.36
C ASN A 229 0.86 16.75 -22.38
N ASN A 230 1.71 16.76 -21.35
CA ASN A 230 2.94 15.96 -21.30
C ASN A 230 2.86 15.00 -20.13
N LYS A 231 2.26 13.84 -20.37
CA LYS A 231 2.08 12.83 -19.35
C LYS A 231 3.09 11.70 -19.57
N VAL A 232 4.09 11.59 -18.69
CA VAL A 232 4.90 10.37 -18.57
C VAL A 232 4.07 9.37 -17.78
N ILE A 233 3.35 8.51 -18.49
CA ILE A 233 2.44 7.55 -17.88
C ILE A 233 3.12 6.20 -17.89
N PRO A 234 3.46 5.63 -16.72
CA PRO A 234 4.08 4.33 -16.69
C PRO A 234 3.10 3.27 -17.24
N PRO A 235 3.63 2.22 -17.90
CA PRO A 235 2.81 1.20 -18.54
C PRO A 235 1.96 0.38 -17.55
N LEU A 236 2.38 0.35 -16.29
CA LEU A 236 1.71 -0.30 -15.17
C LEU A 236 1.92 0.50 -13.86
N GLY A 237 1.10 0.23 -12.85
CA GLY A 237 1.20 0.82 -11.52
C GLY A 237 1.55 -0.21 -10.45
N VAL A 238 1.55 0.23 -9.18
CA VAL A 238 1.80 -0.68 -8.05
C VAL A 238 0.75 -1.78 -7.95
N LYS A 239 -0.44 -1.61 -8.52
CA LYS A 239 -1.44 -2.70 -8.55
C LYS A 239 -0.87 -3.93 -9.25
N GLN A 240 -0.29 -3.78 -10.44
CA GLN A 240 0.33 -4.90 -11.17
C GLN A 240 1.64 -5.35 -10.50
N ILE A 241 2.46 -4.42 -9.99
CA ILE A 241 3.75 -4.77 -9.36
C ILE A 241 3.51 -5.56 -8.07
N TYR A 242 2.56 -5.15 -7.23
CA TYR A 242 2.23 -5.80 -5.97
C TYR A 242 1.65 -7.19 -6.21
N GLU A 243 0.68 -7.32 -7.12
CA GLU A 243 0.07 -8.61 -7.47
C GLU A 243 1.08 -9.56 -8.12
N GLY A 244 1.91 -9.05 -9.04
CA GLY A 244 2.97 -9.84 -9.65
C GLY A 244 3.99 -10.33 -8.61
N GLN A 245 4.46 -9.44 -7.72
CA GLN A 245 5.38 -9.83 -6.65
C GLN A 245 4.73 -10.85 -5.70
N ALA A 246 3.52 -10.59 -5.20
CA ALA A 246 2.82 -11.47 -4.27
C ALA A 246 2.54 -12.85 -4.89
N ARG A 247 2.07 -12.87 -6.15
CA ARG A 247 1.83 -14.11 -6.88
C ARG A 247 3.11 -14.91 -7.07
N PHE A 248 4.18 -14.30 -7.57
CA PHE A 248 5.42 -15.04 -7.83
C PHE A 248 6.04 -15.57 -6.53
N LEU A 249 5.92 -14.85 -5.42
CA LEU A 249 6.33 -15.35 -4.10
C LEU A 249 5.44 -16.52 -3.63
N GLN A 250 4.12 -16.46 -3.83
CA GLN A 250 3.22 -17.57 -3.57
C GLN A 250 3.60 -18.82 -4.39
N LEU A 251 3.86 -18.64 -5.68
CA LEU A 251 4.25 -19.74 -6.56
C LEU A 251 5.65 -20.28 -6.23
N GLN A 252 6.59 -19.44 -5.80
CA GLN A 252 7.88 -19.88 -5.27
C GLN A 252 7.70 -20.75 -4.02
N LEU A 253 6.83 -20.35 -3.08
CA LEU A 253 6.53 -21.15 -1.89
C LEU A 253 6.05 -22.56 -2.28
N LEU A 254 5.11 -22.65 -3.22
CA LEU A 254 4.59 -23.93 -3.72
C LEU A 254 5.68 -24.75 -4.43
N TYR A 255 6.40 -24.13 -5.37
CA TYR A 255 7.46 -24.78 -6.14
C TYR A 255 8.58 -25.33 -5.25
N PHE A 256 9.10 -24.53 -4.31
CA PHE A 256 10.17 -24.96 -3.40
C PHE A 256 9.67 -25.94 -2.33
N SER A 257 8.37 -26.00 -2.07
CA SER A 257 7.77 -27.02 -1.20
C SER A 257 7.67 -28.37 -1.90
N ASN A 258 7.26 -28.40 -3.17
CA ASN A 258 7.18 -29.63 -3.97
C ASN A 258 7.24 -29.38 -5.49
N LYS A 259 8.45 -29.24 -6.02
CA LYS A 259 8.70 -28.95 -7.45
C LYS A 259 8.21 -30.02 -8.44
N ASN A 260 7.99 -31.25 -7.98
CA ASN A 260 7.48 -32.32 -8.83
C ASN A 260 5.97 -32.15 -9.09
N LEU A 261 5.26 -31.49 -8.16
CA LEU A 261 3.84 -31.22 -8.27
C LEU A 261 3.56 -29.81 -8.78
N PHE A 262 4.24 -28.82 -8.21
CA PHE A 262 4.05 -27.41 -8.53
C PHE A 262 5.18 -26.93 -9.43
N ASN A 263 5.02 -27.14 -10.74
CA ASN A 263 5.96 -26.71 -11.76
C ASN A 263 5.30 -25.69 -12.72
N ILE A 264 6.04 -25.21 -13.72
CA ILE A 264 5.53 -24.21 -14.67
C ILE A 264 4.34 -24.73 -15.48
N GLU A 265 4.33 -26.02 -15.86
CA GLU A 265 3.20 -26.63 -16.55
C GLU A 265 1.94 -26.57 -15.69
N TYR A 266 2.05 -26.96 -14.42
CA TYR A 266 0.96 -26.87 -13.45
C TYR A 266 0.43 -25.43 -13.30
N PHE A 267 1.33 -24.44 -13.19
CA PHE A 267 0.93 -23.04 -13.03
C PHE A 267 0.22 -22.48 -14.29
N LYS A 268 0.66 -22.89 -15.48
CA LYS A 268 0.01 -22.53 -16.75
C LYS A 268 -1.34 -23.21 -16.91
N ASP A 269 -1.43 -24.51 -16.63
CA ASP A 269 -2.66 -25.30 -16.71
C ASP A 269 -3.75 -24.79 -15.76
N LYS A 270 -3.33 -24.17 -14.64
CA LYS A 270 -4.23 -23.57 -13.64
C LYS A 270 -4.46 -22.07 -13.82
N ASP A 271 -3.96 -21.47 -14.90
CA ASP A 271 -4.11 -20.05 -15.21
C ASP A 271 -3.64 -19.10 -14.09
N LEU A 272 -2.60 -19.52 -13.35
CA LEU A 272 -2.09 -18.80 -12.17
C LEU A 272 -1.18 -17.61 -12.49
N LEU A 273 -0.91 -17.41 -13.78
CA LEU A 273 0.03 -16.41 -14.31
C LEU A 273 -0.65 -15.45 -15.28
N SER A 274 -1.99 -15.46 -15.38
CA SER A 274 -2.75 -14.62 -16.31
C SER A 274 -3.25 -13.32 -15.68
N GLY A 275 -3.60 -12.37 -16.56
CA GLY A 275 -4.17 -11.09 -16.16
C GLY A 275 -3.27 -10.32 -15.20
N ILE A 276 -3.87 -9.72 -14.16
CA ILE A 276 -3.14 -8.84 -13.25
C ILE A 276 -1.96 -9.51 -12.53
N TYR A 277 -2.02 -10.83 -12.35
CA TYR A 277 -0.98 -11.61 -11.70
C TYR A 277 0.24 -11.88 -12.60
N GLY A 278 0.06 -11.79 -13.92
CA GLY A 278 1.11 -11.96 -14.94
C GLY A 278 1.59 -10.65 -15.55
N ASP A 279 0.76 -9.61 -15.62
CA ASP A 279 0.98 -8.36 -16.36
C ASP A 279 2.39 -7.77 -16.14
N ALA A 280 2.85 -7.70 -14.90
CA ALA A 280 4.17 -7.14 -14.57
C ALA A 280 5.31 -8.03 -15.08
N PHE A 281 5.20 -9.35 -14.94
CA PHE A 281 6.23 -10.28 -15.39
C PHE A 281 6.28 -10.37 -16.92
N GLU A 282 5.12 -10.35 -17.59
CA GLU A 282 5.04 -10.31 -19.06
C GLU A 282 5.70 -9.04 -19.62
N LEU A 283 5.44 -7.88 -19.00
CA LEU A 283 6.11 -6.64 -19.39
C LEU A 283 7.62 -6.72 -19.15
N TYR A 284 8.04 -7.27 -18.01
CA TYR A 284 9.45 -7.49 -17.70
C TYR A 284 10.14 -8.34 -18.79
N LEU A 285 9.62 -9.53 -19.09
CA LEU A 285 10.13 -10.42 -20.14
C LEU A 285 10.20 -9.73 -21.51
N LYS A 286 9.16 -8.96 -21.85
CA LYS A 286 9.13 -8.18 -23.10
C LYS A 286 10.23 -7.13 -23.16
N ILE A 287 10.51 -6.43 -22.07
CA ILE A 287 11.56 -5.40 -22.03
C ILE A 287 12.93 -6.04 -22.11
N ILE A 288 13.17 -7.11 -21.35
CA ILE A 288 14.47 -7.80 -21.34
C ILE A 288 14.71 -8.70 -22.56
N GLU A 289 13.71 -8.82 -23.45
CA GLU A 289 13.75 -9.63 -24.67
C GLU A 289 14.08 -11.10 -24.38
N HIS A 290 13.42 -11.67 -23.37
CA HIS A 290 13.65 -13.04 -22.90
C HIS A 290 12.37 -13.88 -22.96
N ASP A 291 12.50 -15.15 -23.30
CA ASP A 291 11.39 -16.11 -23.27
C ASP A 291 10.96 -16.44 -21.84
N PHE A 292 9.75 -16.96 -21.68
CA PHE A 292 9.30 -17.44 -20.37
C PHE A 292 10.19 -18.61 -19.90
N PRO A 293 10.77 -18.58 -18.68
CA PRO A 293 11.65 -19.64 -18.21
C PRO A 293 11.01 -21.04 -18.19
N GLU A 294 11.82 -22.09 -18.31
CA GLU A 294 11.34 -23.49 -18.22
C GLU A 294 11.26 -24.01 -16.78
N ASP A 295 11.92 -23.34 -15.83
CA ASP A 295 11.94 -23.69 -14.42
C ASP A 295 11.61 -22.49 -13.52
N PHE A 296 10.81 -22.69 -12.47
CA PHE A 296 10.39 -21.58 -11.59
C PHE A 296 11.49 -21.13 -10.62
N GLY A 297 12.57 -21.90 -10.50
CA GLY A 297 13.79 -21.54 -9.79
C GLY A 297 14.80 -20.76 -10.64
N ASP A 298 14.46 -20.40 -11.88
CA ASP A 298 15.34 -19.65 -12.79
C ASP A 298 15.68 -18.24 -12.26
N SER A 299 16.91 -17.80 -12.51
CA SER A 299 17.41 -16.48 -12.08
C SER A 299 16.59 -15.33 -12.63
N ILE A 300 15.99 -15.45 -13.82
CA ILE A 300 15.14 -14.42 -14.43
C ILE A 300 13.92 -14.09 -13.54
N ILE A 301 13.32 -15.10 -12.90
CA ILE A 301 12.21 -14.90 -11.95
C ILE A 301 12.73 -14.25 -10.65
N ALA A 302 13.88 -14.70 -10.15
CA ALA A 302 14.46 -14.12 -8.94
C ALA A 302 14.86 -12.64 -9.13
N ILE A 303 15.37 -12.26 -10.31
CA ILE A 303 15.67 -10.88 -10.67
C ILE A 303 14.39 -10.06 -10.83
N PHE A 304 13.32 -10.61 -11.41
CA PHE A 304 12.02 -9.94 -11.44
C PHE A 304 11.54 -9.54 -10.04
N LEU A 305 11.69 -10.42 -9.06
CA LEU A 305 11.33 -10.11 -7.67
C LEU A 305 12.22 -9.02 -7.04
N ILE A 306 13.50 -8.93 -7.43
CA ILE A 306 14.36 -7.78 -7.08
C ILE A 306 13.85 -6.51 -7.73
N VAL A 307 13.50 -6.54 -9.02
CA VAL A 307 12.97 -5.38 -9.75
C VAL A 307 11.70 -4.88 -9.06
N CYS A 308 10.77 -5.78 -8.72
CA CYS A 308 9.59 -5.43 -7.93
C CYS A 308 9.97 -4.80 -6.59
N ASP A 309 10.88 -5.41 -5.82
CA ASP A 309 11.31 -4.87 -4.53
C ASP A 309 11.91 -3.47 -4.64
N LEU A 310 12.81 -3.23 -5.61
CA LEU A 310 13.43 -1.92 -5.83
C LEU A 310 12.45 -0.87 -6.36
N ALA A 311 11.49 -1.27 -7.19
CA ALA A 311 10.50 -0.37 -7.78
C ALA A 311 9.53 0.18 -6.72
N ILE A 312 9.09 -0.67 -5.78
CA ILE A 312 8.14 -0.28 -4.73
C ILE A 312 8.80 0.50 -3.58
N ASN A 313 10.13 0.63 -3.59
CA ASN A 313 10.94 1.36 -2.63
C ASN A 313 11.60 2.60 -3.26
N PRO A 314 10.83 3.57 -3.77
CA PRO A 314 11.40 4.89 -4.05
C PRO A 314 11.98 5.47 -2.76
N SER A 315 13.02 6.30 -2.88
CA SER A 315 13.70 6.85 -1.69
C SER A 315 13.92 8.35 -1.73
N THR A 316 13.76 8.98 -2.90
CA THR A 316 13.79 10.43 -3.07
C THR A 316 12.68 11.12 -2.28
N ALA A 317 12.98 12.29 -1.72
CA ALA A 317 12.16 13.09 -0.79
C ALA A 317 11.77 12.40 0.54
N PHE A 318 11.49 11.10 0.53
CA PHE A 318 11.27 10.28 1.70
C PHE A 318 11.80 8.85 1.47
N PRO A 319 12.69 8.32 2.34
CA PRO A 319 13.26 8.97 3.54
C PRO A 319 14.45 9.91 3.24
N LEU A 320 14.96 9.94 2.00
CA LEU A 320 16.16 10.71 1.62
C LEU A 320 15.82 12.12 1.15
N GLU A 321 16.85 12.88 0.77
CA GLU A 321 16.71 14.21 0.19
C GLU A 321 16.32 14.12 -1.30
N ILE A 322 15.94 15.24 -1.88
CA ILE A 322 15.84 15.38 -3.35
C ILE A 322 17.23 15.78 -3.84
N GLU A 323 17.93 14.87 -4.51
CA GLU A 323 19.26 15.15 -5.05
C GLU A 323 19.20 15.92 -6.37
N HIS A 324 18.22 15.57 -7.22
CA HIS A 324 18.07 16.10 -8.57
C HIS A 324 16.60 16.37 -8.89
N ASP A 325 16.26 17.64 -9.09
CA ASP A 325 14.89 18.07 -9.41
C ASP A 325 14.35 17.39 -10.68
N ASP A 326 15.19 17.26 -11.71
CA ASP A 326 14.78 16.74 -13.02
C ASP A 326 14.45 15.24 -13.01
N SER A 327 15.02 14.47 -12.08
CA SER A 327 14.79 13.02 -11.97
C SER A 327 13.79 12.62 -10.89
N PHE A 328 13.28 13.59 -10.11
CA PHE A 328 12.40 13.31 -8.96
C PHE A 328 11.23 12.40 -9.31
N PHE A 329 10.49 12.68 -10.38
CA PHE A 329 9.30 11.89 -10.75
C PHE A 329 9.64 10.50 -11.30
N PHE A 330 10.83 10.32 -11.87
CA PHE A 330 11.30 9.02 -12.36
C PHE A 330 11.63 8.08 -11.21
N ASP A 331 12.17 8.62 -10.11
CA ASP A 331 12.38 7.86 -8.88
C ASP A 331 11.07 7.71 -8.08
N ALA A 332 10.36 8.79 -7.80
CA ALA A 332 9.22 8.80 -6.88
C ALA A 332 8.01 7.95 -7.35
N ILE A 333 7.86 7.69 -8.64
CA ILE A 333 6.72 6.94 -9.20
C ILE A 333 7.14 5.47 -9.47
N PRO A 334 6.65 4.49 -8.68
CA PRO A 334 7.08 3.10 -8.78
C PRO A 334 6.96 2.47 -10.16
N GLY A 335 5.93 2.81 -10.92
CA GLY A 335 5.71 2.29 -12.27
C GLY A 335 6.78 2.74 -13.28
N ILE A 336 7.33 3.96 -13.12
CA ILE A 336 8.43 4.45 -13.95
C ILE A 336 9.72 3.75 -13.51
N ARG A 337 9.97 3.71 -12.20
CA ARG A 337 11.10 3.02 -11.59
C ARG A 337 11.20 1.55 -12.02
N PHE A 338 10.06 0.83 -12.06
CA PHE A 338 9.97 -0.54 -12.56
C PHE A 338 10.46 -0.65 -14.02
N TYR A 339 10.03 0.27 -14.88
CA TYR A 339 10.43 0.28 -16.29
C TYR A 339 11.93 0.53 -16.47
N ASP A 340 12.49 1.49 -15.72
CA ASP A 340 13.94 1.79 -15.75
C ASP A 340 14.77 0.58 -15.28
N LEU A 341 14.34 -0.06 -14.18
CA LEU A 341 14.97 -1.28 -13.66
C LEU A 341 14.91 -2.44 -14.66
N CYS A 342 13.80 -2.62 -15.38
CA CYS A 342 13.70 -3.66 -16.41
C CYS A 342 14.69 -3.41 -17.56
N ASN A 343 14.83 -2.15 -18.01
CA ASN A 343 15.81 -1.80 -19.04
C ASN A 343 17.24 -2.03 -18.55
N GLU A 344 17.51 -1.76 -17.28
CA GLU A 344 18.83 -2.01 -16.73
C GLU A 344 19.15 -3.51 -16.63
N VAL A 345 18.18 -4.36 -16.28
CA VAL A 345 18.35 -5.83 -16.36
C VAL A 345 18.71 -6.25 -17.79
N LYS A 346 18.04 -5.68 -18.82
CA LYS A 346 18.39 -5.94 -20.22
C LYS A 346 19.85 -5.57 -20.52
N ASN A 347 20.31 -4.42 -20.04
CA ASN A 347 21.68 -3.96 -20.25
C ASN A 347 22.69 -4.91 -19.60
N LEU A 348 22.42 -5.37 -18.37
CA LEU A 348 23.26 -6.33 -17.66
C LEU A 348 23.33 -7.68 -18.41
N ILE A 349 22.19 -8.19 -18.91
CA ILE A 349 22.15 -9.41 -19.73
C ILE A 349 23.02 -9.24 -20.99
N ASN A 350 22.80 -8.15 -21.74
CA ASN A 350 23.54 -7.87 -22.98
C ASN A 350 25.04 -7.68 -22.76
N SER A 351 25.43 -7.20 -21.58
CA SER A 351 26.83 -6.99 -21.19
C SER A 351 27.49 -8.25 -20.63
N ASN A 352 26.77 -9.38 -20.55
CA ASN A 352 27.22 -10.63 -19.92
C ASN A 352 27.66 -10.46 -18.46
N GLU A 353 27.02 -9.53 -17.74
CA GLU A 353 27.24 -9.42 -16.30
C GLU A 353 26.74 -10.69 -15.60
N ASN A 354 27.47 -11.14 -14.59
CA ASN A 354 27.03 -12.31 -13.84
C ASN A 354 25.83 -11.91 -12.98
N ILE A 355 24.62 -12.28 -13.42
CA ILE A 355 23.37 -12.03 -12.71
C ILE A 355 22.70 -13.31 -12.18
N SER A 356 23.43 -14.44 -12.16
CA SER A 356 22.87 -15.72 -11.71
C SER A 356 22.51 -15.68 -10.22
N ILE A 357 21.38 -16.28 -9.87
CA ILE A 357 20.87 -16.48 -8.50
C ILE A 357 20.56 -17.96 -8.34
N LYS A 358 21.09 -18.58 -7.30
CA LYS A 358 20.96 -20.01 -7.00
C LYS A 358 20.55 -20.30 -5.56
N ASP A 359 21.11 -19.54 -4.62
CA ASP A 359 20.98 -19.83 -3.19
C ASP A 359 19.95 -18.93 -2.50
N TYR A 360 19.47 -17.88 -3.18
CA TYR A 360 18.57 -16.86 -2.62
C TYR A 360 19.17 -16.23 -1.37
N SER A 361 20.47 -15.95 -1.42
CA SER A 361 21.26 -15.46 -0.30
C SER A 361 21.33 -13.94 -0.23
N LYS A 362 21.69 -13.42 0.94
CA LYS A 362 21.96 -11.99 1.15
C LYS A 362 22.99 -11.44 0.16
N ASP A 363 24.08 -12.18 -0.07
CA ASP A 363 25.16 -11.76 -0.98
C ASP A 363 24.67 -11.67 -2.43
N GLU A 364 23.79 -12.57 -2.85
CA GLU A 364 23.17 -12.50 -4.19
C GLU A 364 22.24 -11.28 -4.31
N TYR A 365 21.43 -11.00 -3.28
CA TYR A 365 20.58 -9.80 -3.26
C TYR A 365 21.42 -8.52 -3.32
N ASP A 366 22.42 -8.38 -2.44
CA ASP A 366 23.25 -7.18 -2.34
C ASP A 366 24.05 -6.92 -3.62
N ARG A 367 24.51 -7.99 -4.29
CA ARG A 367 25.23 -7.90 -5.56
C ARG A 367 24.33 -7.39 -6.68
N ILE A 368 23.16 -8.01 -6.89
CA ILE A 368 22.27 -7.64 -7.99
C ILE A 368 21.68 -6.25 -7.77
N THR A 369 21.24 -5.94 -6.55
CA THR A 369 20.72 -4.61 -6.24
C THR A 369 21.78 -3.53 -6.39
N SER A 370 23.05 -3.81 -6.03
CA SER A 370 24.15 -2.87 -6.27
C SER A 370 24.34 -2.57 -7.76
N LEU A 371 24.36 -3.59 -8.62
CA LEU A 371 24.52 -3.41 -10.07
C LEU A 371 23.39 -2.54 -10.65
N LEU A 372 22.14 -2.86 -10.32
CA LEU A 372 20.97 -2.12 -10.82
C LEU A 372 20.96 -0.67 -10.32
N CYS A 373 21.19 -0.46 -9.02
CA CYS A 373 21.14 0.86 -8.42
C CYS A 373 22.27 1.78 -8.88
N GLU A 374 23.50 1.27 -9.01
CA GLU A 374 24.66 2.08 -9.44
C GLU A 374 24.48 2.60 -10.87
N ASN A 375 24.04 1.74 -11.80
CA ASN A 375 23.89 2.11 -13.21
C ASN A 375 22.74 3.10 -13.44
N LEU A 376 21.70 3.05 -12.61
CA LEU A 376 20.56 4.00 -12.64
C LEU A 376 20.75 5.22 -11.73
N CYS A 377 21.86 5.29 -10.99
CA CYS A 377 22.08 6.30 -9.94
C CYS A 377 20.94 6.34 -8.89
N TYR A 378 20.29 5.20 -8.64
CA TYR A 378 19.34 5.08 -7.55
C TYR A 378 20.07 4.80 -6.22
N PRO A 379 19.60 5.35 -5.09
CA PRO A 379 20.14 4.98 -3.79
C PRO A 379 19.97 3.48 -3.52
N LYS A 380 21.05 2.85 -3.06
CA LYS A 380 21.03 1.42 -2.68
C LYS A 380 20.10 1.18 -1.48
N PRO A 381 19.46 -0.01 -1.38
CA PRO A 381 18.58 -0.35 -0.26
C PRO A 381 19.17 -0.08 1.13
N ASN A 382 20.40 -0.53 1.35
CA ASN A 382 21.08 -0.37 2.63
C ASN A 382 21.22 1.11 3.05
N PHE A 383 21.35 2.05 2.12
CA PHE A 383 21.53 3.46 2.44
C PHE A 383 20.28 4.08 3.05
N PHE A 384 19.13 3.92 2.40
CA PHE A 384 17.88 4.48 2.93
C PHE A 384 17.37 3.71 4.15
N LEU A 385 17.57 2.39 4.21
CA LEU A 385 17.22 1.59 5.40
C LEU A 385 18.03 2.03 6.62
N ASN A 386 19.34 2.27 6.45
CA ASN A 386 20.18 2.82 7.52
C ASN A 386 19.68 4.21 7.97
N LYS A 387 19.18 5.04 7.06
CA LYS A 387 18.61 6.34 7.44
C LYS A 387 17.38 6.17 8.32
N ILE A 388 16.47 5.26 7.96
CA ILE A 388 15.24 4.98 8.71
C ILE A 388 15.55 4.45 10.12
N ILE A 389 16.41 3.43 10.25
CA ILE A 389 16.68 2.82 11.55
C ILE A 389 17.41 3.77 12.51
N ASN A 390 18.15 4.74 11.98
CA ASN A 390 18.85 5.72 12.80
C ASN A 390 17.90 6.75 13.42
N TRP A 391 16.69 6.92 12.89
CA TRP A 391 15.72 7.87 13.44
C TRP A 391 15.39 7.60 14.91
N LYS A 392 15.33 6.33 15.34
CA LYS A 392 15.10 5.98 16.76
C LYS A 392 16.20 6.51 17.69
N ASN A 393 17.43 6.60 17.19
CA ASN A 393 18.58 7.10 17.94
C ASN A 393 18.68 8.64 17.88
N GLU A 394 18.16 9.22 16.79
CA GLU A 394 18.21 10.67 16.53
C GLU A 394 17.01 11.43 17.13
N ASN A 395 15.86 10.77 17.33
CA ASN A 395 14.59 11.42 17.67
C ASN A 395 13.88 10.70 18.82
N LYS A 396 13.63 11.42 19.92
CA LYS A 396 13.02 10.86 21.14
C LYS A 396 11.60 10.35 20.90
N LYS A 397 10.78 11.09 20.16
CA LYS A 397 9.40 10.68 19.85
C LYS A 397 9.36 9.41 18.99
N ILE A 398 10.34 9.20 18.11
CA ILE A 398 10.44 7.97 17.32
C ILE A 398 10.89 6.81 18.21
N SER A 399 11.86 7.02 19.11
CA SER A 399 12.21 6.02 20.11
C SER A 399 10.98 5.57 20.91
N GLU A 400 10.15 6.52 21.35
CA GLU A 400 8.91 6.22 22.07
C GLU A 400 7.91 5.40 21.23
N ILE A 401 7.75 5.69 19.94
CA ILE A 401 6.89 4.90 19.04
C ILE A 401 7.38 3.45 18.91
N ILE A 402 8.70 3.24 18.94
CA ILE A 402 9.28 1.89 18.89
C ILE A 402 9.10 1.16 20.23
N ASP A 403 9.18 1.88 21.35
CA ASP A 403 8.88 1.30 22.66
C ASP A 403 7.39 0.89 22.78
N GLU A 404 6.48 1.72 22.25
CA GLU A 404 5.02 1.44 22.16
C GLU A 404 4.71 0.20 21.30
N GLU A 405 5.57 -0.14 20.33
CA GLU A 405 5.37 -1.29 19.42
C GLU A 405 5.55 -2.64 20.10
N ILE A 406 6.33 -2.70 21.19
CA ILE A 406 6.68 -3.96 21.86
C ILE A 406 5.44 -4.67 22.43
N ASP A 407 4.47 -3.91 22.93
CA ASP A 407 3.25 -4.42 23.56
C ASP A 407 1.95 -3.80 23.02
N TYR A 408 2.07 -3.01 21.93
CA TYR A 408 0.98 -2.26 21.29
C TYR A 408 0.31 -1.22 22.20
N SER A 409 1.06 -0.64 23.15
CA SER A 409 0.60 0.40 24.06
C SER A 409 0.65 1.82 23.46
N PHE A 410 0.31 1.97 22.16
CA PHE A 410 0.36 3.26 21.48
C PHE A 410 -0.53 4.31 22.15
N LYS A 411 -0.02 5.56 22.17
CA LYS A 411 -0.79 6.74 22.62
C LYS A 411 -1.96 7.02 21.68
N ASP A 412 -3.04 7.57 22.25
CA ASP A 412 -4.25 7.90 21.50
C ASP A 412 -4.02 8.96 20.40
N GLU A 413 -3.04 9.85 20.62
CA GLU A 413 -2.67 10.87 19.64
C GLU A 413 -1.99 10.24 18.42
N PHE A 414 -2.59 10.42 17.24
CA PHE A 414 -2.13 9.84 15.97
C PHE A 414 -1.96 8.31 16.05
N TYR A 415 -2.82 7.61 16.80
CA TYR A 415 -2.69 6.18 17.11
C TYR A 415 -2.36 5.31 15.88
N GLN A 416 -3.15 5.43 14.81
CA GLN A 416 -2.98 4.61 13.59
C GLN A 416 -1.67 4.93 12.87
N VAL A 417 -1.26 6.20 12.87
CA VAL A 417 0.01 6.64 12.27
C VAL A 417 1.19 6.12 13.09
N ARG A 418 1.12 6.15 14.42
CA ARG A 418 2.14 5.58 15.31
C ARG A 418 2.31 4.09 15.06
N PHE A 419 1.21 3.35 14.96
CA PHE A 419 1.21 1.93 14.62
C PHE A 419 1.85 1.66 13.25
N LEU A 420 1.39 2.34 12.20
CA LEU A 420 1.95 2.14 10.84
C LEU A 420 3.43 2.53 10.79
N PHE A 421 3.82 3.61 11.47
CA PHE A 421 5.20 4.10 11.46
C PHE A 421 6.14 3.18 12.23
N SER A 422 5.71 2.61 13.36
CA SER A 422 6.49 1.62 14.08
C SER A 422 6.71 0.35 13.25
N LYS A 423 5.68 -0.11 12.52
CA LYS A 423 5.80 -1.22 11.57
C LYS A 423 6.76 -0.92 10.43
N PHE A 424 6.71 0.28 9.85
CA PHE A 424 7.66 0.69 8.81
C PHE A 424 9.12 0.69 9.29
N ILE A 425 9.39 1.23 10.49
CA ILE A 425 10.74 1.27 11.04
C ILE A 425 11.24 -0.13 11.42
N THR A 426 10.42 -0.93 12.11
CA THR A 426 10.80 -2.29 12.51
C THR A 426 11.00 -3.20 11.30
N PHE A 427 10.14 -3.11 10.28
CA PHE A 427 10.31 -3.80 9.01
C PHE A 427 11.59 -3.38 8.30
N SER A 428 11.91 -2.08 8.27
CA SER A 428 13.16 -1.58 7.69
C SER A 428 14.39 -2.13 8.41
N GLN A 429 14.33 -2.28 9.74
CA GLN A 429 15.41 -2.86 10.53
C GLN A 429 15.64 -4.33 10.21
N ASP A 430 14.58 -5.13 10.12
CA ASP A 430 14.70 -6.55 9.80
C ASP A 430 15.08 -6.76 8.33
N LYS A 431 14.57 -5.91 7.43
CA LYS A 431 14.93 -5.93 6.00
C LYS A 431 16.41 -5.61 5.77
N LEU A 432 17.01 -4.71 6.55
CA LEU A 432 18.45 -4.46 6.47
C LEU A 432 19.28 -5.69 6.88
N ASN A 433 18.77 -6.47 7.84
CA ASN A 433 19.46 -7.65 8.36
C ASN A 433 19.33 -8.83 7.40
N SER A 434 18.13 -9.07 6.87
CA SER A 434 17.80 -10.27 6.09
C SER A 434 17.04 -9.89 4.80
N PRO A 435 17.63 -9.06 3.91
CA PRO A 435 16.94 -8.53 2.74
C PRO A 435 16.45 -9.61 1.77
N GLU A 436 17.20 -10.71 1.67
CA GLU A 436 16.87 -11.87 0.84
C GLU A 436 15.55 -12.52 1.27
N PHE A 437 15.25 -12.54 2.58
CA PHE A 437 13.97 -13.04 3.07
C PHE A 437 12.82 -12.18 2.59
N PHE A 438 12.93 -10.86 2.63
CA PHE A 438 11.85 -9.98 2.22
C PHE A 438 11.69 -9.91 0.70
N CYS A 439 12.76 -10.09 -0.07
CA CYS A 439 12.72 -10.12 -1.53
C CYS A 439 12.20 -11.46 -2.07
N TRP A 440 12.60 -12.58 -1.46
CA TRP A 440 12.31 -13.94 -1.92
C TRP A 440 11.65 -14.80 -0.84
N THR A 441 10.73 -14.21 -0.07
CA THR A 441 10.08 -14.88 1.06
C THR A 441 9.46 -16.23 0.68
N GLY A 442 8.99 -16.41 -0.56
CA GLY A 442 8.48 -17.71 -1.04
C GLY A 442 9.55 -18.80 -1.06
N ALA A 443 10.72 -18.50 -1.65
CA ALA A 443 11.87 -19.41 -1.66
C ALA A 443 12.48 -19.60 -0.27
N CYS A 444 12.54 -18.56 0.55
CA CYS A 444 13.08 -18.61 1.92
C CYS A 444 12.15 -19.34 2.91
N SER A 445 10.85 -19.39 2.62
CA SER A 445 9.85 -20.03 3.48
C SER A 445 9.57 -21.49 3.09
N ALA A 446 10.26 -22.06 2.10
CA ALA A 446 10.05 -23.44 1.68
C ALA A 446 11.34 -24.24 1.42
N GLY A 447 11.21 -25.57 1.47
CA GLY A 447 12.27 -26.51 1.14
C GLY A 447 13.51 -26.38 2.04
N LYS A 448 14.70 -26.42 1.42
CA LYS A 448 16.00 -26.42 2.10
C LYS A 448 16.41 -25.05 2.68
N ASN A 449 15.72 -23.98 2.29
CA ASN A 449 16.09 -22.61 2.65
C ASN A 449 15.44 -22.14 3.96
N VAL A 450 14.46 -22.90 4.49
CA VAL A 450 13.78 -22.57 5.74
C VAL A 450 14.76 -22.67 6.92
N ASN A 451 14.76 -21.64 7.76
CA ASN A 451 15.45 -21.62 9.03
C ASN A 451 14.57 -20.99 10.12
N ASP A 452 15.03 -21.06 11.38
CA ASP A 452 14.28 -20.56 12.53
C ASP A 452 14.11 -19.03 12.52
N GLU A 453 15.05 -18.30 11.92
CA GLU A 453 14.96 -16.84 11.80
C GLU A 453 13.83 -16.43 10.85
N TYR A 454 13.74 -17.05 9.69
CA TYR A 454 12.69 -16.80 8.70
C TYR A 454 11.29 -17.17 9.22
N ARG A 455 11.19 -18.20 10.06
CA ARG A 455 9.94 -18.53 10.77
C ARG A 455 9.52 -17.41 11.71
N LYS A 456 10.45 -16.88 12.50
CA LYS A 456 10.19 -15.74 13.41
C LYS A 456 9.79 -14.48 12.64
N LEU A 457 10.45 -14.19 11.53
CA LEU A 457 10.07 -13.06 10.66
C LEU A 457 8.68 -13.25 10.06
N THR A 458 8.33 -14.48 9.67
CA THR A 458 6.98 -14.78 9.15
C THR A 458 5.90 -14.53 10.19
N GLU A 459 6.12 -14.95 11.43
CA GLU A 459 5.22 -14.72 12.56
C GLU A 459 5.12 -13.24 12.94
N LYS A 460 6.25 -12.53 12.99
CA LYS A 460 6.32 -11.10 13.33
C LYS A 460 5.53 -10.21 12.36
N TYR A 461 5.51 -10.59 11.07
CA TYR A 461 4.88 -9.79 10.00
C TYR A 461 3.60 -10.42 9.45
N LYS A 462 2.79 -11.02 10.32
CA LYS A 462 1.38 -11.34 10.04
C LYS A 462 0.55 -10.06 9.93
N ALA A 463 -0.52 -10.11 9.15
CA ALA A 463 -1.47 -9.02 9.08
C ALA A 463 -2.16 -8.82 10.44
N PRO A 464 -2.44 -7.56 10.83
CA PRO A 464 -3.00 -7.24 12.14
C PRO A 464 -4.46 -7.65 12.26
N PHE A 465 -5.17 -7.76 11.12
CA PHE A 465 -6.59 -8.09 11.09
C PHE A 465 -6.86 -9.21 10.08
N ILE A 466 -7.70 -10.16 10.48
CA ILE A 466 -8.12 -11.27 9.64
C ILE A 466 -9.60 -11.58 9.91
N ASN A 467 -10.36 -11.90 8.86
CA ASN A 467 -11.70 -12.43 9.07
C ASN A 467 -11.64 -13.86 9.65
N GLN A 468 -12.74 -14.34 10.22
CA GLN A 468 -12.88 -15.74 10.66
C GLN A 468 -14.02 -16.44 9.90
N LYS A 469 -14.26 -17.71 10.23
CA LYS A 469 -15.35 -18.52 9.63
C LYS A 469 -16.74 -17.89 9.78
N ASP A 470 -16.96 -17.08 10.81
CA ASP A 470 -18.20 -16.34 11.04
C ASP A 470 -18.30 -15.03 10.23
N LEU A 471 -17.30 -14.79 9.37
CA LEU A 471 -17.17 -13.63 8.50
C LEU A 471 -16.92 -12.32 9.22
N ASP A 472 -16.67 -12.34 10.53
CA ASP A 472 -16.26 -11.15 11.29
C ASP A 472 -14.75 -10.96 11.25
N VAL A 473 -14.32 -9.71 11.43
CA VAL A 473 -12.91 -9.32 11.47
C VAL A 473 -12.40 -9.35 12.91
N TYR A 474 -11.26 -9.97 13.12
CA TYR A 474 -10.60 -10.02 14.42
C TYR A 474 -9.18 -9.48 14.31
N ALA A 475 -8.68 -8.93 15.41
CA ALA A 475 -7.26 -8.72 15.55
C ALA A 475 -6.56 -10.08 15.58
N ALA A 476 -5.50 -10.24 14.79
CA ALA A 476 -4.69 -11.45 14.81
C ALA A 476 -4.02 -11.58 16.18
N SER A 477 -3.99 -12.80 16.73
CA SER A 477 -3.26 -13.07 17.96
C SER A 477 -1.76 -12.92 17.71
N ILE A 478 -1.09 -12.21 18.61
CA ILE A 478 0.36 -12.01 18.57
C ILE A 478 0.90 -12.38 19.94
N ASP A 479 1.90 -13.27 19.94
CA ASP A 479 2.54 -13.73 21.16
C ASP A 479 3.04 -12.55 22.00
N ASN A 480 2.71 -12.56 23.29
CA ASN A 480 3.09 -11.55 24.28
C ASN A 480 2.43 -10.17 24.13
N ILE A 481 1.41 -10.02 23.27
CA ILE A 481 0.58 -8.81 23.22
C ILE A 481 -0.74 -9.03 23.97
N ASN A 482 -1.14 -8.04 24.77
CA ASN A 482 -2.38 -8.09 25.53
C ASN A 482 -3.62 -7.98 24.61
N GLU A 483 -4.63 -8.82 24.84
CA GLU A 483 -5.90 -8.81 24.09
C GLU A 483 -6.58 -7.43 24.08
N ASN A 484 -6.54 -6.67 25.18
CA ASN A 484 -7.12 -5.33 25.24
C ASN A 484 -6.40 -4.34 24.29
N ASN A 485 -5.09 -4.48 24.10
CA ASN A 485 -4.34 -3.63 23.18
C ASN A 485 -4.65 -3.99 21.72
N LEU A 486 -4.85 -5.29 21.44
CA LEU A 486 -5.30 -5.77 20.12
C LEU A 486 -6.71 -5.29 19.79
N GLU A 487 -7.65 -5.33 20.75
CA GLU A 487 -9.01 -4.83 20.59
C GLU A 487 -9.03 -3.31 20.38
N LYS A 488 -8.29 -2.56 21.21
CA LYS A 488 -8.12 -1.11 21.04
C LYS A 488 -7.58 -0.75 19.65
N MET A 489 -6.61 -1.53 19.14
CA MET A 489 -6.08 -1.35 17.79
C MET A 489 -7.18 -1.56 16.74
N LYS A 490 -7.93 -2.66 16.81
CA LYS A 490 -9.06 -2.94 15.90
C LYS A 490 -10.10 -1.81 15.89
N ASP A 491 -10.52 -1.36 17.07
CA ASP A 491 -11.51 -0.31 17.23
C ASP A 491 -11.02 1.02 16.65
N SER A 492 -9.74 1.34 16.89
CA SER A 492 -9.10 2.56 16.37
C SER A 492 -9.06 2.60 14.84
N PHE A 493 -8.71 1.48 14.18
CA PHE A 493 -8.74 1.40 12.71
C PHE A 493 -10.18 1.43 12.16
N THR A 494 -11.12 0.75 12.83
CA THR A 494 -12.54 0.78 12.45
C THR A 494 -13.11 2.20 12.50
N LEU A 495 -12.83 2.93 13.58
CA LEU A 495 -13.25 4.32 13.75
C LEU A 495 -12.65 5.23 12.65
N MET A 496 -11.37 5.06 12.33
CA MET A 496 -10.70 5.80 11.26
C MET A 496 -11.37 5.56 9.90
N ASN A 497 -11.71 4.31 9.58
CA ASN A 497 -12.41 3.95 8.34
C ASN A 497 -13.78 4.63 8.24
N ILE A 498 -14.55 4.61 9.34
CA ILE A 498 -15.87 5.25 9.40
C ILE A 498 -15.73 6.76 9.16
N ILE A 499 -14.90 7.46 9.94
CA ILE A 499 -14.72 8.91 9.84
C ILE A 499 -14.19 9.32 8.47
N SER A 500 -13.21 8.61 7.92
CA SER A 500 -12.62 8.95 6.63
C SER A 500 -13.62 8.76 5.48
N ASN A 501 -14.40 7.67 5.51
CA ASN A 501 -15.41 7.43 4.49
C ASN A 501 -16.52 8.48 4.54
N LEU A 502 -17.05 8.79 5.74
CA LEU A 502 -18.07 9.83 5.91
C LEU A 502 -17.55 11.22 5.51
N THR A 503 -16.30 11.54 5.85
CA THR A 503 -15.67 12.81 5.44
C THR A 503 -15.55 12.90 3.91
N ARG A 504 -15.13 11.82 3.24
CA ARG A 504 -15.11 11.74 1.78
C ARG A 504 -16.51 11.96 1.18
N GLN A 505 -17.54 11.34 1.77
CA GLN A 505 -18.91 11.52 1.31
C GLN A 505 -19.38 12.96 1.50
N TRP A 506 -19.04 13.62 2.61
CA TRP A 506 -19.35 15.03 2.84
C TRP A 506 -18.72 15.93 1.78
N ILE A 507 -17.46 15.67 1.41
CA ILE A 507 -16.73 16.48 0.43
C ILE A 507 -17.28 16.27 -0.98
N ASN A 508 -17.45 15.03 -1.42
CA ASN A 508 -17.60 14.70 -2.85
C ASN A 508 -18.97 14.14 -3.25
N ASN A 509 -19.73 13.53 -2.34
CA ASN A 509 -20.93 12.77 -2.70
C ASN A 509 -22.20 13.57 -2.39
N ASP A 510 -23.07 13.75 -3.39
CA ASP A 510 -24.39 14.35 -3.18
C ASP A 510 -25.35 13.40 -2.45
N GLY A 511 -26.45 13.96 -1.94
CA GLY A 511 -27.49 13.23 -1.22
C GLY A 511 -27.11 12.85 0.21
N ASP A 512 -27.79 11.83 0.75
CA ASP A 512 -27.60 11.40 2.15
C ASP A 512 -26.27 10.67 2.38
N PHE A 513 -25.90 10.51 3.65
CA PHE A 513 -24.79 9.63 4.03
C PHE A 513 -25.18 8.17 3.84
N LYS A 514 -24.34 7.42 3.14
CA LYS A 514 -24.41 5.97 3.03
C LYS A 514 -23.60 5.36 4.16
N ILE A 515 -24.19 4.43 4.90
CA ILE A 515 -23.60 3.79 6.08
C ILE A 515 -23.25 2.31 5.85
N ASP A 516 -23.61 1.77 4.69
CA ASP A 516 -23.46 0.36 4.32
C ASP A 516 -22.09 0.03 3.69
N PHE A 517 -21.02 0.76 4.04
CA PHE A 517 -19.70 0.57 3.42
C PHE A 517 -18.76 -0.40 4.14
N ILE A 518 -19.05 -0.81 5.39
CA ILE A 518 -18.29 -1.87 6.10
C ILE A 518 -19.15 -3.13 6.15
N LYS A 519 -18.90 -4.05 5.21
CA LYS A 519 -19.76 -5.24 4.99
C LYS A 519 -19.92 -6.11 6.23
N GLU A 520 -18.86 -6.28 7.00
CA GLU A 520 -18.81 -7.15 8.19
C GLU A 520 -19.68 -6.62 9.32
N ILE A 521 -19.71 -5.29 9.45
CA ILE A 521 -20.56 -4.60 10.42
C ILE A 521 -22.02 -4.62 9.95
N ASN A 522 -22.26 -4.37 8.65
CA ASN A 522 -23.61 -4.40 8.08
C ASN A 522 -24.31 -5.76 8.22
N GLY A 523 -23.55 -6.85 8.20
CA GLY A 523 -24.11 -8.20 8.38
C GLY A 523 -24.65 -8.46 9.79
N LYS A 524 -24.27 -7.64 10.78
CA LYS A 524 -24.55 -7.87 12.21
C LYS A 524 -25.57 -6.91 12.81
N TYR A 525 -25.70 -5.72 12.24
CA TYR A 525 -26.54 -4.64 12.78
C TYR A 525 -27.56 -4.19 11.75
N SER A 526 -28.72 -3.73 12.22
CA SER A 526 -29.70 -3.10 11.34
C SER A 526 -29.18 -1.77 10.80
N TYR A 527 -29.72 -1.34 9.65
CA TYR A 527 -29.39 -0.05 9.05
C TYR A 527 -29.60 1.11 10.05
N ASP A 528 -30.70 1.09 10.81
CA ASP A 528 -31.04 2.16 11.76
C ASP A 528 -30.04 2.24 12.93
N GLU A 529 -29.60 1.09 13.46
CA GLU A 529 -28.58 1.03 14.52
C GLU A 529 -27.24 1.58 14.04
N LEU A 530 -26.84 1.23 12.82
CA LEU A 530 -25.62 1.73 12.21
C LEU A 530 -25.70 3.22 11.89
N TYR A 531 -26.85 3.68 11.40
CA TYR A 531 -27.08 5.08 11.09
C TYR A 531 -26.95 5.93 12.35
N GLN A 532 -27.58 5.52 13.45
CA GLN A 532 -27.47 6.21 14.74
C GLN A 532 -26.03 6.19 15.29
N SER A 533 -25.36 5.04 15.21
CA SER A 533 -24.00 4.88 15.72
C SER A 533 -22.99 5.73 14.94
N TYR A 534 -23.06 5.70 13.61
CA TYR A 534 -22.15 6.45 12.74
C TYR A 534 -22.43 7.95 12.80
N SER A 535 -23.71 8.34 12.91
CA SER A 535 -24.11 9.72 13.14
C SER A 535 -23.57 10.25 14.48
N LEU A 536 -23.62 9.44 15.55
CA LEU A 536 -23.04 9.80 16.85
C LEU A 536 -21.52 9.93 16.79
N ILE A 537 -20.83 9.01 16.12
CA ILE A 537 -19.39 9.07 15.86
C ILE A 537 -19.03 10.37 15.14
N PHE A 538 -19.74 10.68 14.05
CA PHE A 538 -19.54 11.90 13.28
C PHE A 538 -19.82 13.17 14.11
N LYS A 539 -20.87 13.15 14.94
CA LYS A 539 -21.22 14.24 15.85
C LYS A 539 -20.18 14.48 16.93
N ASN A 540 -19.65 13.41 17.54
CA ASN A 540 -18.56 13.54 18.51
C ASN A 540 -17.30 14.17 17.90
N HIS A 541 -17.16 14.04 16.57
CA HIS A 541 -16.02 14.52 15.84
C HIS A 541 -16.16 15.95 15.30
N PHE A 542 -17.28 16.25 14.63
CA PHE A 542 -17.54 17.53 13.98
C PHE A 542 -18.56 18.42 14.69
N GLY A 543 -19.22 17.93 15.74
CA GLY A 543 -20.24 18.65 16.49
C GLY A 543 -21.62 18.69 15.82
N VAL A 544 -21.79 18.00 14.68
CA VAL A 544 -23.04 17.93 13.91
C VAL A 544 -23.39 16.49 13.57
N ASP A 545 -24.67 16.14 13.62
CA ASP A 545 -25.19 14.83 13.19
C ASP A 545 -25.71 14.87 11.74
N PHE A 546 -26.03 13.69 11.20
CA PHE A 546 -26.43 13.55 9.79
C PHE A 546 -27.71 14.31 9.44
N GLU A 547 -28.68 14.41 10.36
CA GLU A 547 -29.98 15.06 10.11
C GLU A 547 -29.87 16.58 10.01
N GLN A 548 -28.77 17.15 10.52
CA GLN A 548 -28.52 18.58 10.40
C GLN A 548 -28.02 18.99 9.01
N PHE A 549 -27.54 18.05 8.18
CA PHE A 549 -27.02 18.35 6.86
C PHE A 549 -28.12 18.71 5.86
N LYS A 550 -27.86 19.77 5.08
CA LYS A 550 -28.75 20.23 4.01
C LYS A 550 -28.12 20.08 2.64
N SER A 551 -28.99 19.96 1.64
CA SER A 551 -28.59 20.02 0.24
C SER A 551 -28.07 21.42 -0.10
N PRO A 552 -27.07 21.58 -0.99
CA PRO A 552 -26.50 22.89 -1.34
C PRO A 552 -27.46 23.78 -2.15
N ASN A 553 -28.63 23.24 -2.51
CA ASN A 553 -29.68 23.91 -3.28
C ASN A 553 -30.89 24.35 -2.42
N GLU A 554 -30.87 24.06 -1.12
CA GLU A 554 -31.84 24.53 -0.12
C GLU A 554 -31.33 25.79 0.61
#